data_AF-C1MUM5-F1
#
_entry.id   AF-C1MUM5-F1
#
_cell.length_a   1.000
_cell.length_b   1.000
_cell.length_c   1.000
_cell.angle_alpha   90.00
_cell.angle_beta   90.00
_cell.angle_gamma   90.00
#
_symmetry.space_group_name_H-M   'P 1'
#
loop_
_entity.id
_entity.type
_entity.pdbx_description
1 polymer ?
#
loop_
_entity_poly.entity_id
_entity_poly.type
_entity_poly.pdbx_seq_one_letter_code
_entity_poly.pdbx_strand_id
1 'polypeptide(L)'
;MPPGDLTNEELRRYDGSNPALPILLAAKGRIFDMTRGRDFYGKGGPYNCFAGIDCSRALAKVSLEKKDLNANCADLFASERDVLNDWVAKFEAKYPVVGNVLDSTYDGAP
;
A
#
# COMPACT_ATOMS: atom_id res chain seq x y z
N MET A 1 1.73 -19.68 0.21
CA MET A 1 2.31 -18.78 1.23
C MET A 1 2.15 -17.36 0.73
N PRO A 2 1.81 -16.39 1.58
CA PRO A 2 1.95 -15.01 1.16
C PRO A 2 3.43 -14.76 0.84
N PRO A 3 3.74 -14.03 -0.24
CA PRO A 3 5.11 -13.64 -0.53
C PRO A 3 5.58 -12.76 0.62
N GLY A 4 6.73 -13.09 1.21
CA GLY A 4 7.32 -12.34 2.32
C GLY A 4 7.76 -10.95 1.88
N ASP A 5 9.02 -10.63 2.13
CA ASP A 5 9.58 -9.37 1.64
C ASP A 5 9.64 -9.37 0.10
N LEU A 6 9.19 -8.28 -0.52
CA LEU A 6 9.08 -8.11 -1.98
C LEU A 6 9.74 -6.80 -2.42
N THR A 7 10.14 -6.72 -3.68
CA THR A 7 10.47 -5.44 -4.32
C THR A 7 9.22 -4.73 -4.84
N ASN A 8 9.31 -3.42 -5.13
CA ASN A 8 8.23 -2.66 -5.78
C ASN A 8 7.81 -3.29 -7.11
N GLU A 9 8.76 -3.84 -7.87
CA GLU A 9 8.46 -4.49 -9.15
C GLU A 9 7.67 -5.79 -8.96
N GLU A 10 8.03 -6.59 -7.95
CA GLU A 10 7.30 -7.81 -7.63
C GLU A 10 5.92 -7.51 -7.05
N LEU A 11 5.80 -6.48 -6.20
CA LEU A 11 4.54 -6.04 -5.62
C LEU A 11 3.50 -5.70 -6.70
N ARG A 12 3.92 -5.08 -7.82
CA ARG A 12 3.03 -4.73 -8.95
C ARG A 12 2.30 -5.91 -9.57
N ARG A 13 2.81 -7.13 -9.40
CA ARG A 13 2.13 -8.35 -9.89
C ARG A 13 0.86 -8.68 -9.10
N TYR A 14 0.67 -8.06 -7.95
CA TYR A 14 -0.44 -8.29 -7.02
C TYR A 14 -1.45 -7.13 -7.03
N ASP A 15 -1.65 -6.50 -8.19
CA ASP A 15 -2.61 -5.41 -8.45
C ASP A 15 -4.09 -5.85 -8.46
N GLY A 16 -4.36 -7.14 -8.21
CA GLY A 16 -5.70 -7.72 -8.26
C GLY A 16 -6.26 -7.94 -9.66
N SER A 17 -5.46 -7.77 -10.72
CA SER A 17 -5.84 -8.12 -12.09
C SER A 17 -5.94 -9.63 -12.31
N ASN A 18 -5.11 -10.41 -11.61
CA ASN A 18 -5.14 -11.85 -11.63
C ASN A 18 -5.98 -12.40 -10.46
N PRO A 19 -7.15 -13.02 -10.72
CA PRO A 19 -8.00 -13.52 -9.66
C PRO A 19 -7.39 -14.66 -8.84
N ALA A 20 -6.37 -15.35 -9.36
CA ALA A 20 -5.66 -16.42 -8.67
C ALA A 20 -4.56 -15.91 -7.70
N LEU A 21 -4.18 -14.63 -7.80
CA LEU A 21 -3.19 -14.02 -6.91
C LEU A 21 -3.88 -13.23 -5.78
N PRO A 22 -3.23 -13.14 -4.60
CA PRO A 22 -3.68 -12.22 -3.57
C PRO A 22 -3.55 -10.77 -4.03
N ILE A 23 -4.27 -9.88 -3.36
CA ILE A 23 -4.14 -8.44 -3.59
C ILE A 23 -3.24 -7.89 -2.51
N LEU A 24 -2.09 -7.36 -2.91
CA LEU A 24 -1.12 -6.81 -1.96
C LEU A 24 -1.05 -5.30 -2.14
N LEU A 25 -0.81 -4.60 -1.04
CA LEU A 25 -0.65 -3.15 -0.99
C LEU A 25 0.45 -2.85 0.00
N ALA A 26 1.31 -1.88 -0.31
CA ALA A 26 2.32 -1.42 0.63
C ALA A 26 1.97 -0.04 1.22
N ALA A 27 2.28 0.14 2.50
CA ALA A 27 2.21 1.42 3.19
C ALA A 27 3.27 1.47 4.29
N LYS A 28 3.98 2.60 4.39
CA LYS A 28 5.22 2.77 5.18
C LYS A 28 6.23 1.65 4.95
N GLY A 29 6.36 1.18 3.70
CA GLY A 29 7.20 0.04 3.34
C GLY A 29 6.73 -1.32 3.87
N ARG A 30 5.58 -1.42 4.54
CA ARG A 30 5.00 -2.70 5.00
C ARG A 30 3.97 -3.20 4.00
N ILE A 31 3.95 -4.51 3.72
CA ILE A 31 3.06 -5.14 2.76
C ILE A 31 1.87 -5.76 3.49
N PHE A 32 0.66 -5.40 3.07
CA PHE A 32 -0.61 -5.85 3.61
C PHE A 32 -1.35 -6.74 2.60
N ASP A 33 -1.91 -7.85 3.08
CA ASP A 33 -2.78 -8.70 2.28
C ASP A 33 -4.23 -8.18 2.31
N MET A 34 -4.59 -7.49 1.23
CA MET A 34 -5.90 -6.87 1.02
C MET A 34 -6.87 -7.80 0.29
N THR A 35 -6.57 -9.11 0.17
CA THR A 35 -7.42 -10.08 -0.56
C THR A 35 -8.83 -10.14 0.02
N ARG A 36 -8.99 -9.98 1.34
CA ARG A 36 -10.31 -9.88 2.00
C ARG A 36 -11.13 -8.65 1.57
N GLY A 37 -10.47 -7.63 1.02
CA GLY A 37 -11.08 -6.40 0.50
C GLY A 37 -11.16 -6.36 -1.03
N ARG A 38 -11.21 -7.52 -1.71
CA ARG A 38 -11.19 -7.60 -3.18
C ARG A 38 -12.26 -6.75 -3.88
N ASP A 39 -13.42 -6.54 -3.28
CA ASP A 39 -14.46 -5.65 -3.86
C ASP A 39 -14.00 -4.18 -3.96
N PHE A 40 -13.04 -3.78 -3.13
CA PHE A 40 -12.50 -2.42 -3.08
C PHE A 40 -11.18 -2.26 -3.84
N TYR A 41 -10.25 -3.20 -3.64
CA TYR A 41 -8.88 -3.12 -4.17
C TYR A 41 -8.66 -3.99 -5.41
N GLY A 42 -9.59 -4.92 -5.69
CA GLY A 42 -9.52 -5.75 -6.89
C GLY A 42 -9.87 -4.98 -8.14
N LYS A 43 -9.63 -5.60 -9.30
CA LYS A 43 -9.89 -4.99 -10.61
C LYS A 43 -11.31 -4.44 -10.71
N GLY A 44 -11.43 -3.14 -10.99
CA GLY A 44 -12.72 -2.43 -11.10
C GLY A 44 -13.24 -1.84 -9.79
N GLY A 45 -12.58 -2.10 -8.66
CA GLY A 45 -12.89 -1.48 -7.37
C GLY A 45 -12.40 -0.02 -7.29
N PRO A 46 -13.02 0.81 -6.44
CA PRO A 46 -12.69 2.23 -6.31
C PRO A 46 -11.24 2.50 -5.84
N TYR A 47 -10.61 1.53 -5.16
CA TYR A 47 -9.27 1.64 -4.60
C TYR A 47 -8.26 0.71 -5.30
N ASN A 48 -8.59 0.22 -6.49
CA ASN A 48 -7.69 -0.64 -7.26
C ASN A 48 -6.36 0.03 -7.59
N CYS A 49 -6.31 1.36 -7.70
CA CYS A 49 -5.09 2.11 -7.95
C CYS A 49 -4.03 1.98 -6.84
N PHE A 50 -4.41 1.53 -5.63
CA PHE A 50 -3.48 1.28 -4.53
C PHE A 50 -2.94 -0.15 -4.51
N ALA A 51 -3.54 -1.07 -5.27
CA ALA A 51 -3.08 -2.44 -5.31
C ALA A 51 -1.76 -2.55 -6.09
N GLY A 52 -0.85 -3.35 -5.56
CA GLY A 52 0.45 -3.65 -6.17
C GLY A 52 1.48 -2.52 -6.07
N ILE A 53 1.25 -1.50 -5.24
CA ILE A 53 2.20 -0.39 -5.06
C ILE A 53 2.31 0.01 -3.59
N ASP A 54 3.34 0.80 -3.28
CA ASP A 54 3.40 1.55 -2.03
C ASP A 54 2.60 2.85 -2.17
N CYS A 55 1.49 2.94 -1.45
CA CYS A 55 0.57 4.07 -1.47
C CYS A 55 0.69 4.98 -0.24
N SER A 56 1.83 4.96 0.45
CA SER A 56 2.10 5.79 1.64
C SER A 56 1.74 7.26 1.43
N ARG A 57 2.19 7.86 0.32
CA ARG A 57 1.89 9.26 0.01
C ARG A 57 0.41 9.49 -0.25
N ALA A 58 -0.20 8.61 -1.04
CA ALA A 58 -1.61 8.70 -1.38
C ALA A 58 -2.51 8.61 -0.14
N LEU A 59 -2.18 7.73 0.81
CA LEU A 59 -2.88 7.61 2.08
C LEU A 59 -2.71 8.87 2.93
N ALA A 60 -1.49 9.39 3.03
CA ALA A 60 -1.19 10.62 3.77
C ALA A 60 -2.00 11.82 3.26
N LYS A 61 -2.10 11.95 1.93
CA LYS A 61 -2.83 13.04 1.26
C LYS A 61 -4.31 12.76 1.04
N VAL A 62 -4.77 11.55 1.35
CA VAL A 62 -6.12 11.07 1.03
C VAL A 62 -6.44 11.32 -0.46
N SER A 63 -5.46 11.01 -1.32
CA SER A 63 -5.48 11.30 -2.75
C SER A 63 -5.49 9.99 -3.57
N LEU A 64 -6.24 9.99 -4.66
CA LEU A 64 -6.27 8.90 -5.66
C LEU A 64 -5.52 9.29 -6.94
N GLU A 65 -4.83 10.44 -6.94
CA GLU A 65 -4.14 10.94 -8.12
C GLU A 65 -2.86 10.15 -8.39
N LYS A 66 -2.60 9.83 -9.67
CA LYS A 66 -1.42 9.05 -10.09
C LYS A 66 -0.08 9.61 -9.60
N LYS A 67 0.02 10.93 -9.42
CA LYS A 67 1.22 11.60 -8.90
C LYS A 67 1.48 11.32 -7.43
N ASP A 68 0.46 10.92 -6.67
CA ASP A 68 0.54 10.62 -5.24
C ASP A 68 0.63 9.11 -4.96
N LEU A 69 0.44 8.26 -5.98
CA LEU A 69 0.55 6.80 -5.91
C LEU A 69 2.02 6.34 -5.84
N ASN A 70 2.72 6.72 -4.77
CA ASN A 70 4.12 6.34 -4.52
C ASN A 70 4.46 6.36 -3.01
N ALA A 71 5.66 5.88 -2.69
CA ALA A 71 6.21 5.83 -1.33
C ALA A 71 6.84 7.15 -0.86
N ASN A 72 6.95 8.18 -1.72
CA ASN A 72 7.70 9.40 -1.39
C ASN A 72 6.93 10.28 -0.40
N CYS A 73 7.41 10.27 0.83
CA CYS A 73 6.85 10.97 1.97
C CYS A 73 7.74 12.12 2.49
N ALA A 74 8.81 12.49 1.76
CA ALA A 74 9.81 13.45 2.21
C ALA A 74 9.24 14.87 2.38
N ASP A 75 8.34 15.29 1.49
CA ASP A 75 7.68 16.59 1.46
C ASP A 75 6.36 16.65 2.25
N LEU A 76 5.98 15.57 2.96
CA LEU A 76 4.75 15.55 3.73
C LEU A 76 4.85 16.38 5.02
N PHE A 77 3.80 17.13 5.32
CA PHE A 77 3.63 17.84 6.59
C PHE A 77 3.32 16.87 7.74
N ALA A 78 3.55 17.32 8.98
CA ALA A 78 3.30 16.51 10.18
C ALA A 78 1.85 15.97 10.23
N SER A 79 0.86 16.81 9.88
CA SER A 79 -0.55 16.41 9.84
C SER A 79 -0.84 15.33 8.79
N GLU A 80 -0.18 15.36 7.63
CA GLU A 80 -0.34 14.33 6.60
C GLU A 80 0.29 13.01 7.05
N ARG A 81 1.40 13.07 7.80
CA ARG A 81 2.03 11.89 8.40
C ARG A 81 1.15 11.25 9.48
N ASP A 82 0.46 12.06 10.28
CA ASP A 82 -0.50 11.56 11.27
C ASP A 82 -1.65 10.81 10.59
N VAL A 83 -2.20 11.37 9.49
CA VAL A 83 -3.22 10.69 8.67
C VAL A 83 -2.71 9.36 8.11
N LEU A 84 -1.47 9.32 7.61
CA LEU A 84 -0.85 8.07 7.15
C LEU A 84 -0.74 7.04 8.28
N ASN A 85 -0.28 7.46 9.46
CA ASN A 85 -0.14 6.58 10.63
C ASN A 85 -1.49 5.98 11.04
N ASP A 86 -2.56 6.79 11.04
CA ASP A 86 -3.92 6.32 11.32
C ASP A 86 -4.41 5.29 10.28
N TRP A 87 -4.13 5.51 9.00
CA TRP A 87 -4.46 4.55 7.94
C TRP A 87 -3.71 3.24 8.10
N VAL A 88 -2.40 3.30 8.38
CA VAL A 88 -1.56 2.13 8.60
C VAL A 88 -2.03 1.35 9.82
N ALA A 89 -2.35 2.01 10.94
CA ALA A 89 -2.91 1.36 12.11
C ALA A 89 -4.25 0.65 11.82
N LYS A 90 -5.13 1.26 11.02
CA LYS A 90 -6.38 0.63 10.56
C LYS A 90 -6.10 -0.60 9.68
N PHE A 91 -5.10 -0.54 8.83
CA PHE A 91 -4.70 -1.67 7.99
C PHE A 91 -4.12 -2.80 8.82
N GLU A 92 -3.23 -2.53 9.77
CA GLU A 92 -2.66 -3.51 10.68
C GLU A 92 -3.71 -4.22 11.53
N ALA A 93 -4.76 -3.50 11.95
CA ALA A 93 -5.87 -4.08 12.71
C ALA A 93 -6.78 -4.97 11.86
N LYS A 94 -6.92 -4.70 10.55
CA LYS A 94 -7.91 -5.36 9.68
C LYS A 94 -7.31 -6.42 8.75
N TYR A 95 -6.06 -6.23 8.34
CA TYR A 95 -5.37 -7.03 7.33
C TYR A 95 -4.03 -7.52 7.87
N PRO A 96 -3.66 -8.77 7.57
CA PRO A 96 -2.37 -9.29 8.02
C PRO A 96 -1.23 -8.63 7.22
N VAL A 97 -0.17 -8.27 7.94
CA VAL A 97 1.11 -7.88 7.36
C VAL A 97 1.82 -9.14 6.90
N VAL A 98 2.22 -9.17 5.63
CA VAL A 98 2.82 -10.35 5.01
C VAL A 98 4.32 -10.21 4.73
N GLY A 99 4.85 -8.99 4.76
CA GLY A 99 6.26 -8.72 4.54
C GLY A 99 6.54 -7.22 4.42
N ASN A 100 7.71 -6.86 3.90
CA ASN A 100 8.13 -5.48 3.68
C ASN A 100 8.62 -5.27 2.24
N VAL A 101 8.60 -4.00 1.79
CA VAL A 101 9.14 -3.60 0.50
C VAL A 101 10.65 -3.39 0.63
N LEU A 102 11.43 -4.27 -0.01
CA LEU A 102 12.90 -4.31 0.11
C LEU A 102 13.59 -3.05 -0.43
N ASP A 103 13.04 -2.46 -1.48
CA ASP A 103 13.50 -1.24 -2.13
C ASP A 103 12.57 -0.05 -1.83
N SER A 104 11.97 -0.04 -0.64
CA SER A 104 11.09 1.06 -0.24
C SER A 104 11.87 2.38 -0.21
N THR A 105 11.36 3.38 -0.92
CA THR A 105 11.81 4.77 -0.84
C THR A 105 11.02 5.55 0.21
N TYR A 106 10.48 4.86 1.21
CA TYR A 106 9.76 5.51 2.30
C TYR A 106 10.76 6.26 3.19
N ASP A 107 10.90 7.56 2.93
CA ASP A 107 11.81 8.46 3.66
C ASP A 107 11.17 9.05 4.93
N GLY A 108 9.97 8.59 5.30
CA GLY A 108 9.32 8.99 6.53
C GLY A 108 10.06 8.35 7.70
N ALA A 109 10.92 9.13 8.37
CA ALA A 109 11.63 8.69 9.57
C ALA A 109 10.71 7.94 10.55
N PRO A 110 11.24 6.93 11.27
CA PRO A 110 10.48 6.00 12.11
C PRO A 110 9.52 6.67 13.11
#